data_AF-A0A956DLU1-F1
#
_entry.id   AF-A0A956DLU1-F1
#
_cell.length_a   1.000
_cell.length_b   1.000
_cell.length_c   1.000
_cell.angle_alpha   90.00
_cell.angle_beta   90.00
_cell.angle_gamma   90.00
#
_symmetry.space_group_name_H-M   'P 1'
#
loop_
_entity.id
_entity.type
_entity.pdbx_description
1 polymer ?
#
loop_
_entity_poly.entity_id
_entity_poly.type
_entity_poly.pdbx_seq_one_letter_code
_entity_poly.pdbx_strand_id
1 'polypeptide(L)' 'MRHVEEEESVLTRCAECGVEFDVERDRGYPFGADAALCFDCAARRGGSYDGVFERWVDPPRLDGLESSD' A
#
# COMPACT_ATOMS: atom_id res chain seq x y z
N MET A 1 8.67 24.89 -23.31
CA MET A 1 7.44 24.42 -22.64
C MET A 1 7.81 23.17 -21.87
N ARG A 2 7.62 23.17 -20.53
CA ARG A 2 7.85 22.00 -19.68
C ARG A 2 6.79 20.96 -20.04
N HIS A 3 7.20 19.79 -20.52
CA HIS A 3 6.39 18.60 -20.34
C HIS A 3 6.49 18.27 -18.85
N VAL A 4 5.46 18.65 -18.10
CA VAL A 4 5.19 18.00 -16.82
C VAL A 4 4.61 16.66 -17.25
N GLU A 5 5.44 15.63 -17.24
CA GLU A 5 4.96 14.26 -17.33
C GLU A 5 4.18 14.06 -16.03
N GLU A 6 2.86 14.24 -16.09
CA GLU A 6 1.95 13.78 -15.05
C GLU A 6 2.16 12.28 -14.96
N GLU A 7 3.04 11.83 -14.06
CA GLU A 7 3.18 10.43 -13.72
C GLU A 7 1.79 9.95 -13.29
N GLU A 8 1.12 9.21 -14.18
CA GLU A 8 -0.15 8.55 -13.90
C GLU A 8 0.08 7.60 -12.73
N SER A 9 -0.22 8.08 -11.52
CA SER A 9 -0.19 7.26 -10.32
C SER A 9 -1.24 6.17 -10.46
N VAL A 10 -0.79 4.92 -10.54
CA VAL A 10 -1.68 3.76 -10.56
C VAL A 10 -2.29 3.63 -9.16
N LEU A 11 -3.53 4.10 -9.02
CA LEU A 11 -4.26 3.95 -7.77
C LEU A 11 -4.58 2.47 -7.54
N THR A 12 -4.28 2.00 -6.33
CA THR A 12 -4.59 0.66 -5.85
C THR A 12 -5.66 0.74 -4.78
N ARG A 13 -6.56 -0.25 -4.74
CA ARG A 13 -7.62 -0.31 -3.73
C ARG A 13 -7.18 -1.14 -2.53
N CYS A 14 -7.36 -0.62 -1.32
CA CYS A 14 -7.01 -1.31 -0.08
C CYS A 14 -7.90 -2.54 0.11
N ALA A 15 -7.29 -3.71 0.26
CA ALA A 15 -8.02 -4.98 0.41
C ALA A 15 -8.87 -5.05 1.70
N GLU A 16 -8.59 -4.23 2.71
CA GLU A 16 -9.34 -4.22 3.97
C GLU A 16 -10.45 -3.18 4.02
N CYS A 17 -10.12 -1.90 3.79
CA CYS A 17 -11.08 -0.80 3.93
C CYS A 17 -11.65 -0.30 2.59
N GLY A 18 -11.11 -0.75 1.47
CA GLY A 18 -11.60 -0.41 0.14
C GLY A 18 -11.26 1.00 -0.36
N VAL A 19 -10.42 1.77 0.36
CA VAL A 19 -9.96 3.10 -0.08
C VAL A 19 -9.01 2.98 -1.28
N GLU A 20 -9.07 3.91 -2.20
CA GLU A 20 -8.11 4.04 -3.30
C GLU A 20 -6.93 4.91 -2.85
N PHE A 21 -5.70 4.46 -3.10
CA PHE A 21 -4.47 5.13 -2.69
C PHE A 21 -3.33 4.78 -3.65
N ASP A 22 -2.29 5.59 -3.67
CA ASP A 22 -1.07 5.30 -4.42
C ASP A 22 -0.15 4.44 -3.55
N VAL A 23 0.11 3.19 -3.96
CA VAL A 23 0.89 2.25 -3.15
C VAL A 23 2.32 2.74 -2.91
N GLU A 24 2.91 3.46 -3.85
CA GLU A 24 4.28 3.95 -3.78
C GLU A 24 4.38 5.25 -2.99
N ARG A 25 3.44 6.18 -3.21
CA ARG A 25 3.43 7.49 -2.53
C ARG A 25 2.83 7.45 -1.13
N ASP A 26 1.80 6.63 -0.91
CA ASP A 26 1.06 6.58 0.36
C ASP A 26 1.52 5.44 1.28
N ARG A 27 2.75 4.93 1.05
CA ARG A 27 3.40 3.92 1.91
C ARG A 27 2.54 2.67 2.05
N GLY A 28 1.99 2.23 0.93
CA GLY A 28 1.23 1.00 0.85
C GLY A 28 2.05 -0.20 1.26
N TYR A 29 1.36 -1.26 1.68
CA TYR A 29 1.95 -2.58 1.81
C TYR A 29 1.37 -3.48 0.70
N PRO A 30 2.07 -3.67 -0.43
CA PRO A 30 1.65 -4.62 -1.45
C PRO A 30 1.78 -6.05 -0.93
N PHE A 31 0.81 -6.91 -1.27
CA PHE A 31 0.83 -8.33 -0.98
C PHE A 31 0.08 -9.12 -2.04
N GLY A 32 0.56 -10.32 -2.39
CA GLY A 32 0.04 -11.04 -3.56
C GLY A 32 0.39 -10.34 -4.88
N ALA A 33 -0.33 -10.66 -5.96
CA ALA A 33 -0.09 -10.09 -7.28
C ALA A 33 -0.71 -8.70 -7.44
N ASP A 34 -1.98 -8.54 -7.03
CA ASP A 34 -2.79 -7.34 -7.31
C ASP A 34 -3.49 -6.77 -6.06
N ALA A 35 -2.98 -7.06 -4.86
CA ALA A 35 -3.56 -6.57 -3.62
C ALA A 35 -2.57 -5.71 -2.82
N ALA A 36 -3.12 -4.75 -2.07
CA ALA A 36 -2.34 -3.92 -1.17
C ALA A 36 -3.17 -3.48 0.03
N LEU A 37 -2.49 -3.15 1.13
CA LEU A 37 -3.06 -2.45 2.27
C LEU A 37 -2.59 -1.00 2.26
N CYS A 38 -3.50 -0.07 2.54
CA CYS A 38 -3.09 1.30 2.86
C CYS A 38 -2.34 1.33 4.18
N PHE A 39 -1.55 2.39 4.40
CA PHE A 39 -0.73 2.56 5.59
C PHE A 39 -1.49 2.29 6.90
N ASP A 40 -2.68 2.88 7.07
CA ASP A 40 -3.47 2.74 8.30
C ASP A 40 -3.96 1.31 8.54
N CYS A 41 -4.29 0.57 7.49
CA CYS A 41 -4.73 -0.82 7.60
C CYS A 41 -3.54 -1.74 7.90
N ALA A 42 -2.42 -1.54 7.22
CA ALA A 42 -1.19 -2.26 7.48
C ALA A 42 -0.71 -2.03 8.93
N ALA A 43 -0.68 -0.79 9.40
CA ALA A 43 -0.32 -0.46 10.79
C ALA A 43 -1.28 -1.10 11.81
N ARG A 44 -2.61 -1.03 11.56
CA ARG A 44 -3.61 -1.68 12.42
C ARG A 44 -3.49 -3.20 12.48
N ARG A 45 -3.02 -3.82 11.40
CA ARG A 45 -2.73 -5.26 11.31
C ARG A 45 -1.39 -5.66 11.93
N GLY A 46 -0.70 -4.73 12.58
CA GLY A 46 0.56 -4.98 13.28
C GLY A 46 1.81 -4.76 12.43
N GLY A 47 1.67 -4.20 11.23
CA GLY A 47 2.82 -3.77 10.44
C GLY A 47 3.51 -2.58 11.10
N SER A 48 4.84 -2.53 11.00
CA SER A 48 5.65 -1.42 11.50
C SER A 48 6.40 -0.78 10.34
N TYR A 49 6.19 0.52 10.12
CA TYR A 49 6.86 1.26 9.06
C TYR A 49 7.95 2.15 9.64
N ASP A 50 9.16 1.99 9.12
CA ASP A 50 10.28 2.87 9.44
C ASP A 50 10.28 4.06 8.48
N GLY A 51 9.86 5.21 9.01
CA GLY A 51 9.82 6.47 8.25
C GLY A 51 11.19 7.07 7.94
N VAL A 52 12.28 6.58 8.54
CA VAL A 52 13.65 7.04 8.25
C VAL A 52 14.21 6.31 7.04
N PHE A 53 13.96 5.00 6.94
CA PHE A 53 14.40 4.17 5.81
C PHE A 53 13.29 3.94 4.77
N GLU A 54 12.13 4.58 4.94
CA GLU A 54 10.97 4.51 4.06
C GLU A 54 10.54 3.08 3.70
N ARG A 55 10.54 2.17 4.69
CA ARG A 55 10.24 0.76 4.49
C ARG A 55 9.46 0.13 5.65
N TRP A 56 8.68 -0.89 5.33
CA TRP A 56 8.10 -1.77 6.35
C TRP A 56 9.20 -2.62 7.00
N VAL A 57 9.34 -2.50 8.32
CA VAL A 57 10.25 -3.31 9.15
C VAL A 57 9.58 -4.62 9.51
N ASP A 58 8.34 -4.53 9.99
CA ASP A 58 7.51 -5.68 10.30
C ASP A 58 6.33 -5.73 9.34
N PRO A 59 6.06 -6.88 8.71
CA PRO A 59 4.93 -7.03 7.81
C PRO A 59 3.60 -7.03 8.58
N PRO A 60 2.54 -6.43 8.03
CA PRO A 60 1.20 -6.57 8.58
C PRO A 60 0.70 -8.02 8.48
N ARG A 61 -0.23 -8.40 9.37
CA ARG A 61 -0.90 -9.71 9.27
C ARG A 61 -1.86 -9.73 8.09
N LEU A 62 -1.69 -10.71 7.20
CA LEU A 62 -2.48 -10.85 5.98
C LEU A 62 -3.60 -11.88 6.10
N ASP A 63 -3.72 -12.56 7.23
CA ASP A 63 -4.75 -13.57 7.46
C ASP A 63 -6.15 -12.98 7.21
N GLY A 64 -6.97 -13.70 6.43
CA GLY A 64 -8.33 -13.30 6.09
C GLY A 64 -8.45 -12.18 5.05
N LEU A 65 -7.37 -11.81 4.37
CA LEU A 65 -7.43 -10.96 3.17
C LEU A 65 -7.41 -11.81 1.91
N GLU A 66 -8.27 -11.47 0.96
CA GLU A 66 -8.26 -12.06 -0.36
C GLU A 66 -7.36 -11.21 -1.27
N SER A 67 -6.29 -11.80 -1.79
CA SER A 67 -5.68 -11.33 -3.03
C SER A 67 -6.50 -11.94 -4.17
N SER A 68 -7.16 -11.12 -4.99
CA SER A 68 -7.84 -11.65 -6.18
C SER A 68 -6.82 -12.44 -7.02
N ASP A 69 -7.04 -13.74 -7.13
CA ASP A 69 -6.36 -14.67 -8.06
C ASP A 69 -7.31 -14.95 -9.24
#